data_AF-A0A3N5VLV0-F1
#
_entry.id   AF-A0A3N5VLV0-F1
#
_cell.length_a   1.000
_cell.length_b   1.000
_cell.length_c   1.000
_cell.angle_alpha   90.00
_cell.angle_beta   90.00
_cell.angle_gamma   90.00
#
_symmetry.space_group_name_H-M   'P 1'
#
loop_
_entity.id
_entity.type
_entity.pdbx_description
1 polymer ?
#
loop_
_entity_poly.entity_id
_entity_poly.type
_entity_poly.pdbx_seq_one_letter_code
_entity_poly.pdbx_strand_id
1 'polypeptide(L)'
;MKLPSWFWLPVITLALAGCSLFGPKKADSPAETPETAAPKLVGRIASIPADKRFVLIQSYGSWKIEPGTILTTRGPDESTANLLVTGESLGHFAAADLQSGTVEIGDAVYSQHIPKPPSAPADIQTVPELPENQQKVETEKVQKNN
;
A
#
# COMPACT_ATOMS: atom_id res chain seq x y z
N MET A 1 20.47 19.79 -59.96
CA MET A 1 20.13 18.72 -60.93
C MET A 1 20.49 17.37 -60.29
N LYS A 2 19.48 16.49 -60.19
CA LYS A 2 19.50 15.01 -60.15
C LYS A 2 20.00 14.28 -58.88
N LEU A 3 19.02 13.79 -58.11
CA LEU A 3 19.05 12.53 -57.36
C LEU A 3 19.25 11.33 -58.30
N PRO A 4 19.66 10.18 -57.75
CA PRO A 4 19.08 8.87 -58.06
C PRO A 4 18.55 8.24 -56.75
N SER A 5 17.30 7.84 -56.52
CA SER A 5 16.28 7.12 -57.32
C SER A 5 16.80 5.95 -58.13
N TRP A 6 16.96 4.79 -57.46
CA TRP A 6 16.56 3.48 -57.97
C TRP A 6 16.56 2.49 -56.78
N PHE A 7 15.41 2.23 -56.16
CA PHE A 7 14.63 1.02 -56.41
C PHE A 7 15.43 -0.28 -56.22
N TRP A 8 15.19 -0.99 -55.12
CA TRP A 8 14.68 -2.37 -55.17
C TRP A 8 14.24 -2.81 -53.77
N LEU A 9 12.91 -2.82 -53.58
CA LEU A 9 12.23 -3.69 -52.62
C LEU A 9 12.21 -5.10 -53.21
N PRO A 10 12.27 -6.17 -52.38
CA PRO A 10 11.05 -6.93 -52.15
C PRO A 10 10.87 -7.30 -50.67
N VAL A 11 9.70 -7.05 -50.08
CA VAL A 11 8.63 -8.06 -49.88
C VAL A 11 9.15 -9.34 -49.22
N ILE A 12 9.12 -9.38 -47.89
CA ILE A 12 8.94 -10.61 -47.10
C ILE A 12 7.72 -10.39 -46.21
N THR A 13 6.55 -10.60 -46.81
CA THR A 13 5.35 -11.05 -46.11
C THR A 13 5.48 -12.55 -45.94
N LEU A 14 5.85 -13.01 -44.75
CA LEU A 14 5.70 -14.41 -44.36
C LEU A 14 4.61 -14.51 -43.30
N ALA A 15 3.49 -15.08 -43.72
CA ALA A 15 2.35 -15.41 -42.89
C ALA A 15 2.73 -16.48 -41.85
N LEU A 16 2.52 -16.18 -40.56
CA LEU A 16 2.34 -17.23 -39.55
C LEU A 16 0.84 -17.43 -39.32
N ALA A 17 0.27 -18.34 -40.11
CA ALA A 17 -0.93 -19.06 -39.77
C ALA A 17 -0.53 -20.35 -39.03
N GLY A 18 -1.15 -20.62 -37.89
CA GLY A 18 -1.24 -21.97 -37.33
C GLY A 18 -0.82 -22.14 -35.87
N CYS A 19 -1.80 -22.12 -34.97
CA CYS A 19 -1.95 -23.04 -33.84
C CYS A 19 -3.35 -22.83 -33.22
N SER A 20 -4.40 -23.23 -33.96
CA SER A 20 -5.62 -23.74 -33.34
C SER A 20 -5.44 -25.24 -33.15
N LEU A 21 -5.99 -25.78 -32.05
CA LEU A 21 -6.13 -27.21 -31.73
C LEU A 21 -5.12 -27.80 -30.74
N PHE A 22 -5.24 -27.40 -29.47
CA PHE A 22 -5.01 -28.30 -28.32
C PHE A 22 -5.89 -27.81 -27.15
N GLY A 23 -6.99 -28.49 -26.87
CA GLY A 23 -7.88 -28.16 -25.75
C GLY A 23 -7.33 -28.68 -24.42
N PRO A 24 -7.78 -28.09 -23.30
CA PRO A 24 -7.99 -28.89 -22.10
C PRO A 24 -9.36 -28.62 -21.43
N LYS A 25 -10.04 -29.73 -21.14
CA LYS A 25 -10.59 -30.11 -19.82
C LYS A 25 -11.35 -29.02 -19.03
N LYS A 26 -12.67 -29.18 -18.94
CA LYS A 26 -13.46 -28.70 -17.80
C LYS A 26 -12.92 -29.36 -16.53
N ALA A 27 -12.39 -28.59 -15.59
CA ALA A 27 -12.23 -28.99 -14.20
C ALA A 27 -12.06 -27.73 -13.33
N ASP A 28 -12.93 -27.66 -12.33
CA ASP A 28 -12.89 -26.87 -11.10
C ASP A 28 -12.87 -25.34 -11.18
N SER A 29 -13.99 -24.75 -10.76
CA SER A 29 -14.01 -23.42 -10.16
C SER A 29 -12.92 -23.36 -9.10
N PRO A 30 -11.94 -22.46 -9.21
CA PRO A 30 -10.94 -22.31 -8.17
C PRO A 30 -11.68 -21.88 -6.90
N ALA A 31 -11.51 -22.66 -5.83
CA ALA A 31 -11.73 -22.17 -4.49
C ALA A 31 -11.05 -20.81 -4.38
N GLU A 32 -11.82 -19.80 -3.99
CA GLU A 32 -11.41 -18.42 -3.84
C GLU A 32 -10.33 -18.36 -2.77
N THR A 33 -9.08 -18.62 -3.15
CA THR A 33 -7.92 -18.34 -2.32
C THR A 33 -7.94 -16.84 -2.09
N PRO A 34 -7.84 -16.34 -0.84
CA PRO A 34 -7.84 -14.91 -0.59
C PRO A 34 -6.70 -14.28 -1.38
N GLU A 35 -7.04 -13.60 -2.46
CA GLU A 35 -6.06 -12.96 -3.33
C GLU A 35 -5.35 -11.91 -2.49
N THR A 36 -4.07 -12.17 -2.19
CA THR A 36 -3.23 -11.20 -1.50
C THR A 36 -3.05 -10.04 -2.45
N ALA A 37 -3.80 -8.97 -2.21
CA ALA A 37 -3.81 -7.80 -3.06
C ALA A 37 -2.39 -7.23 -3.19
N ALA A 38 -1.90 -7.13 -4.43
CA ALA A 38 -0.57 -6.64 -4.70
C ALA A 38 -0.41 -5.16 -4.24
N PRO A 39 0.81 -4.75 -3.82
CA PRO A 39 1.08 -3.35 -3.50
C PRO A 39 0.78 -2.43 -4.68
N LYS A 40 0.11 -1.31 -4.43
CA LYS A 40 -0.29 -0.35 -5.46
C LYS A 40 0.65 0.85 -5.45
N LEU A 41 1.18 1.22 -6.61
CA LEU A 41 1.96 2.45 -6.78
C LEU A 41 1.04 3.67 -6.67
N VAL A 42 1.30 4.56 -5.71
CA VAL A 42 0.45 5.73 -5.43
C VAL A 42 1.10 7.05 -5.82
N GLY A 43 2.44 7.10 -5.88
CA GLY A 43 3.16 8.34 -6.17
C GLY A 43 4.67 8.20 -6.04
N ARG A 44 5.32 9.33 -5.84
CA ARG A 44 6.76 9.45 -5.54
C ARG A 44 7.06 10.51 -4.50
N ILE A 45 8.21 10.42 -3.84
CA ILE A 45 8.70 11.50 -2.99
C ILE A 45 9.05 12.70 -3.86
N ALA A 46 8.38 13.83 -3.62
CA ALA A 46 8.59 15.06 -4.36
C ALA A 46 9.53 16.03 -3.63
N SER A 47 9.46 16.05 -2.30
CA SER A 47 10.36 16.87 -1.49
C SER A 47 10.48 16.33 -0.07
N ILE A 48 11.63 16.63 0.53
CA ILE A 48 11.95 16.31 1.91
C ILE A 48 12.36 17.65 2.57
N PRO A 49 11.49 18.24 3.40
CA PRO A 49 11.80 19.43 4.19
C PRO A 49 13.06 19.25 5.05
N ALA A 50 13.73 20.36 5.39
CA ALA A 50 15.01 20.34 6.08
C ALA A 50 14.96 19.72 7.49
N ASP A 51 13.79 19.78 8.15
CA ASP A 51 13.58 19.15 9.45
C ASP A 51 13.41 17.63 9.36
N LYS A 52 13.24 17.07 8.15
CA LYS A 52 13.11 15.64 7.83
C LYS A 52 12.05 14.89 8.63
N ARG A 53 11.06 15.60 9.18
CA ARG A 53 9.99 14.99 10.00
C ARG A 53 8.87 14.40 9.14
N PHE A 54 8.62 15.03 8.00
CA PHE A 54 7.63 14.59 7.03
C PHE A 54 8.20 14.65 5.61
N VAL A 55 7.49 14.05 4.67
CA VAL A 55 7.78 14.10 3.24
C VAL A 55 6.55 14.53 2.48
N LEU A 56 6.75 15.16 1.33
CA LEU A 56 5.67 15.41 0.37
C LEU A 56 5.71 14.34 -0.71
N ILE A 57 4.59 13.64 -0.86
CA ILE A 57 4.37 12.64 -1.88
C ILE A 57 3.61 13.31 -3.03
N GLN A 58 4.18 13.30 -4.23
CA GLN A 58 3.43 13.64 -5.44
C GLN A 58 2.63 12.43 -5.89
N SER A 59 1.31 12.54 -5.86
CA SER A 59 0.39 11.50 -6.28
C SER A 59 0.35 11.37 -7.80
N TYR A 60 0.22 10.14 -8.30
CA TYR A 60 0.02 9.88 -9.74
C TYR A 60 -1.45 9.94 -10.17
N GLY A 61 -2.35 10.26 -9.24
CA GLY A 61 -3.78 10.40 -9.49
C GLY A 61 -4.49 11.01 -8.29
N SER A 62 -5.81 10.79 -8.21
CA SER A 62 -6.60 11.24 -7.06
C SER A 62 -6.10 10.61 -5.77
N TRP A 63 -5.77 11.44 -4.79
CA TRP A 63 -5.40 10.98 -3.46
C TRP A 63 -6.64 10.46 -2.73
N LYS A 64 -6.65 9.15 -2.43
CA LYS A 64 -7.76 8.46 -1.74
C LYS A 64 -7.27 7.57 -0.59
N ILE A 65 -6.04 7.80 -0.15
CA ILE A 65 -5.44 7.02 0.94
C ILE A 65 -5.91 7.62 2.27
N GLU A 66 -6.38 6.76 3.16
CA GLU A 66 -6.87 7.19 4.48
C GLU A 66 -5.72 7.67 5.37
N PRO A 67 -5.94 8.72 6.19
CA PRO A 67 -4.98 9.09 7.24
C PRO A 67 -4.68 7.91 8.15
N GLY A 68 -3.43 7.80 8.60
CA GLY A 68 -2.95 6.67 9.39
C GLY A 68 -2.58 5.43 8.58
N THR A 69 -2.78 5.42 7.26
CA THR A 69 -2.31 4.33 6.40
C THR A 69 -0.78 4.33 6.35
N ILE A 70 -0.20 3.13 6.43
CA ILE A 70 1.24 2.93 6.21
C ILE A 70 1.52 2.78 4.71
N LEU A 71 2.44 3.60 4.22
CA LEU A 71 2.98 3.51 2.87
C LEU A 71 4.44 3.05 2.94
N THR A 72 4.89 2.36 1.90
CA THR A 72 6.27 1.89 1.78
C THR A 72 6.93 2.54 0.58
N THR A 73 8.14 3.08 0.77
CA THR A 73 8.96 3.60 -0.33
C THR A 73 9.87 2.51 -0.90
N ARG A 74 10.22 2.66 -2.17
CA ARG A 74 11.27 1.89 -2.83
C ARG A 74 12.12 2.82 -3.70
N GLY A 75 13.37 2.99 -3.31
CA GLY A 75 14.36 3.73 -4.08
C GLY A 75 15.09 2.87 -5.11
N PRO A 76 15.93 3.48 -5.96
CA PRO A 76 16.69 2.79 -7.00
C PRO A 76 17.71 1.78 -6.44
N ASP A 77 18.25 2.03 -5.24
CA ASP A 77 19.25 1.17 -4.58
C ASP A 77 18.61 0.16 -3.60
N GLU A 78 17.34 -0.18 -3.82
CA GLU A 78 16.53 -1.00 -2.91
C GLU A 78 16.39 -0.44 -1.49
N SER A 79 16.64 0.87 -1.32
CA SER A 79 16.31 1.58 -0.09
C SER A 79 14.81 1.54 0.14
N THR A 80 14.42 1.29 1.39
CA THR A 80 13.01 1.23 1.79
C THR A 80 12.79 2.06 3.05
N ALA A 81 11.62 2.67 3.13
CA ALA A 81 11.16 3.41 4.28
C ALA A 81 9.66 3.20 4.49
N ASN A 82 9.21 3.36 5.73
CA ASN A 82 7.80 3.36 6.07
C ASN A 82 7.34 4.77 6.38
N LEU A 83 6.19 5.14 5.82
CA LEU A 83 5.58 6.46 5.96
C LEU A 83 4.19 6.32 6.55
N LEU A 84 3.80 7.25 7.42
CA LEU A 84 2.46 7.34 7.98
C LEU A 84 1.73 8.52 7.34
N VAL A 85 0.61 8.27 6.66
CA VAL A 85 -0.16 9.35 6.02
C VAL A 85 -0.79 10.26 7.07
N THR A 86 -0.55 11.56 7.00
CA THR A 86 -1.09 12.54 7.98
C THR A 86 -2.53 12.92 7.69
N GLY A 87 -2.97 12.75 6.44
CA GLY A 87 -4.27 13.22 5.94
C GLY A 87 -4.24 14.61 5.32
N GLU A 88 -3.14 15.34 5.47
CA GLU A 88 -2.95 16.62 4.81
C GLU A 88 -2.62 16.40 3.32
N SER A 89 -3.37 17.07 2.45
CA SER A 89 -3.13 17.05 1.01
C SER A 89 -3.50 18.38 0.36
N LEU A 90 -2.77 18.74 -0.69
CA LEU A 90 -3.00 19.92 -1.49
C LEU A 90 -2.73 19.61 -2.97
N GLY A 91 -3.79 19.60 -3.77
CA GLY A 91 -3.70 19.26 -5.20
C GLY A 91 -3.16 17.84 -5.41
N HIS A 92 -1.98 17.74 -6.01
CA HIS A 92 -1.29 16.47 -6.27
C HIS A 92 -0.29 16.08 -5.19
N PHE A 93 -0.25 16.79 -4.07
CA PHE A 93 0.69 16.52 -2.99
C PHE A 93 -0.04 16.05 -1.74
N ALA A 94 0.52 15.05 -1.08
CA ALA A 94 0.09 14.59 0.23
C ALA A 94 1.27 14.54 1.19
N ALA A 95 1.04 14.88 2.44
CA ALA A 95 2.04 14.77 3.49
C ALA A 95 2.00 13.39 4.15
N ALA A 96 3.19 12.89 4.50
CA ALA A 96 3.34 11.69 5.31
C ALA A 96 4.56 11.82 6.23
N ASP A 97 4.44 11.30 7.44
CA ASP A 97 5.52 11.30 8.42
C ASP A 97 6.45 10.12 8.19
N LEU A 98 7.76 10.36 8.26
CA LEU A 98 8.76 9.30 8.15
C LEU A 98 8.81 8.48 9.45
N GLN A 99 8.40 7.21 9.40
CA GLN A 99 8.39 6.33 10.58
C GLN A 99 9.72 5.58 10.73
N SER A 100 10.30 5.11 9.62
CA SER A 100 11.55 4.35 9.63
C SER A 100 12.17 4.32 8.23
N GLY A 101 13.46 4.01 8.16
CA GLY A 101 14.21 3.91 6.91
C GLY A 101 14.77 5.24 6.42
N THR A 102 15.25 5.24 5.18
CA THR A 102 15.78 6.43 4.51
C THR A 102 15.00 6.67 3.24
N VAL A 103 14.72 7.93 2.95
CA VAL A 103 13.97 8.37 1.78
C VAL A 103 14.80 9.35 0.97
N GLU A 104 14.68 9.23 -0.34
CA GLU A 104 15.27 10.14 -1.31
C GLU A 104 14.19 10.75 -2.21
N ILE A 105 14.49 11.92 -2.76
CA ILE A 105 13.59 12.57 -3.72
C ILE A 105 13.54 11.71 -4.97
N GLY A 106 12.33 11.33 -5.39
CA GLY A 106 12.10 10.46 -6.53
C GLY A 106 11.72 9.03 -6.16
N ASP A 107 11.90 8.60 -4.90
CA ASP A 107 11.53 7.25 -4.46
C ASP A 107 10.07 6.94 -4.75
N ALA A 108 9.80 5.74 -5.27
CA ALA A 108 8.46 5.27 -5.56
C ALA A 108 7.72 4.95 -4.26
N VAL A 109 6.46 5.37 -4.14
CA VAL A 109 5.64 5.15 -2.93
C VAL A 109 4.50 4.19 -3.25
N TYR A 110 4.37 3.15 -2.42
CA TYR A 110 3.37 2.10 -2.57
C TYR A 110 2.45 2.04 -1.36
N SER A 111 1.16 1.81 -1.60
CA SER A 111 0.20 1.43 -0.55
C SER A 111 0.10 -0.08 -0.47
N GLN A 112 0.22 -0.64 0.74
CA GLN A 112 -0.10 -2.04 0.99
C GLN A 112 -1.60 -2.14 1.30
N HIS A 113 -2.30 -3.02 0.59
CA HIS A 113 -3.68 -3.32 0.92
C HIS A 113 -3.68 -4.48 1.92
N ILE A 114 -3.70 -4.15 3.22
CA ILE A 114 -4.01 -5.14 4.25
C ILE A 114 -5.53 -5.28 4.24
N PRO A 115 -6.11 -6.43 3.83
CA PRO A 115 -7.55 -6.63 3.90
C PRO A 115 -7.97 -6.44 5.36
N LYS A 116 -8.79 -5.41 5.61
CA LYS A 116 -9.37 -5.17 6.93
C LYS A 116 -10.18 -6.42 7.29
N PRO A 117 -9.88 -7.13 8.40
CA PRO A 117 -10.72 -8.24 8.82
C PRO A 117 -12.14 -7.70 9.01
N PRO A 118 -13.16 -8.41 8.51
CA PRO A 118 -14.53 -7.94 8.56
C PRO A 118 -14.90 -7.63 10.00
N SER A 119 -15.20 -6.37 10.28
CA SER A 119 -15.75 -5.96 11.57
C SER A 119 -17.10 -6.66 11.71
N ALA A 120 -17.17 -7.61 12.66
CA ALA A 120 -18.43 -8.21 13.04
C ALA A 120 -19.43 -7.10 13.42
N PRO A 121 -20.71 -7.20 13.01
CA PRO A 121 -21.71 -6.18 13.34
C PRO A 121 -21.80 -6.00 14.85
N ALA A 122 -21.67 -4.75 15.28
CA ALA A 122 -21.90 -4.31 16.65
C ALA A 122 -23.42 -4.35 16.92
N ASP A 123 -23.94 -5.52 17.26
CA ASP A 123 -25.21 -5.68 17.96
C ASP A 123 -25.27 -7.11 18.51
N ILE A 124 -24.82 -7.30 19.77
CA ILE A 124 -25.61 -7.89 20.86
C ILE A 124 -24.97 -7.36 22.17
N GLN A 125 -25.67 -6.42 22.81
CA GLN A 125 -25.57 -6.28 24.26
C GLN A 125 -26.20 -7.54 24.88
N THR A 126 -25.37 -8.41 25.45
CA THR A 126 -25.79 -9.22 26.58
C THR A 126 -24.61 -9.24 27.52
N VAL A 127 -24.72 -8.43 28.57
CA VAL A 127 -23.92 -8.54 29.77
C VAL A 127 -24.13 -9.94 30.33
N PRO A 128 -23.11 -10.82 30.45
CA PRO A 128 -23.11 -11.83 31.47
C PRO A 128 -22.65 -11.13 32.74
N GLU A 129 -23.58 -11.00 33.68
CA GLU A 129 -23.33 -10.69 35.07
C GLU A 129 -22.09 -11.45 35.57
N LEU A 130 -21.03 -10.70 35.88
CA LEU A 130 -19.82 -11.23 36.49
C LEU A 130 -20.15 -11.53 37.95
N PRO A 131 -19.99 -12.77 38.46
CA PRO A 131 -20.22 -13.04 39.86
C PRO A 131 -19.20 -12.28 40.71
N GLU A 132 -19.77 -11.40 41.54
CA GLU A 132 -19.19 -10.71 42.68
C GLU A 132 -18.52 -11.70 43.64
N ASN A 133 -17.20 -11.91 43.53
CA ASN A 133 -16.35 -12.16 44.70
C ASN A 133 -14.85 -12.06 44.38
N GLN A 134 -14.10 -11.51 45.33
CA GLN A 134 -12.62 -11.43 45.44
C GLN A 134 -11.94 -10.10 45.06
N GLN A 135 -12.57 -8.98 45.37
CA GLN A 135 -11.82 -7.80 45.84
C GLN A 135 -12.03 -7.63 47.36
N LYS A 136 -11.40 -8.53 48.13
CA LYS A 136 -11.09 -8.23 49.53
C LYS A 136 -9.84 -7.33 49.54
N VAL A 137 -10.12 -6.04 49.49
CA VAL A 137 -9.44 -4.94 50.19
C VAL A 137 -8.09 -5.31 50.81
N GLU A 138 -7.02 -4.79 50.21
CA GLU A 138 -5.82 -4.44 50.97
C GLU A 138 -5.24 -3.13 50.42
N THR A 139 -5.91 -2.04 50.74
CA THR A 139 -5.27 -0.73 50.84
C THR A 139 -5.58 -0.20 52.23
N GLU A 140 -4.69 -0.40 53.20
CA GLU A 140 -4.71 0.45 54.38
C GLU A 140 -3.30 0.74 54.94
N LYS A 141 -2.91 2.01 54.74
CA LYS A 141 -2.05 2.86 55.58
C LYS A 141 -0.53 2.73 55.49
N VAL A 142 0.03 3.64 54.68
CA VAL A 142 1.11 4.52 55.16
C VAL A 142 0.47 5.52 56.14
N GLN A 143 0.75 5.40 57.45
CA GLN A 143 0.87 6.54 58.37
C GLN A 143 1.43 6.12 59.74
N LYS A 144 2.67 6.61 59.98
CA LYS A 144 3.08 7.39 61.16
C LYS A 144 3.56 6.59 62.42
N ASN A 145 4.67 7.12 62.97
CA ASN A 145 5.13 7.18 64.38
C ASN A 145 5.16 5.90 65.25
N ASN A 146 6.25 5.51 65.92
CA ASN A 146 7.25 6.25 66.70
C ASN A 146 8.45 5.32 66.97
#